data_AF-A0AAW4DJL4-F1
#
_entry.id   AF-A0AAW4DJL4-F1
#
_cell.length_a   1.000
_cell.length_b   1.000
_cell.length_c   1.000
_cell.angle_alpha   90.00
_cell.angle_beta   90.00
_cell.angle_gamma   90.00
#
_symmetry.space_group_name_H-M   'P 1'
#
loop_
_entity.id
_entity.type
_entity.pdbx_description
1 polymer ?
#
loop_
_entity_poly.entity_id
_entity_poly.type
_entity_poly.pdbx_seq_one_letter_code
_entity_poly.pdbx_strand_id
1 'polypeptide(L)'
;MTEEEKNAQAQANKENEENDDLKVVMPEANKTTMPQEEFKEQPDYLKVFANFYIAEFDEDDLEVINLYDENHNMVDINRYVLNNIHFPRKKLVDHVLQYHDYNFKDLLKTMEEKTGVKPEEMLTYEAWEKWDEDQRTKIPSSLS
;
A
#
# COMPACT_ATOMS: atom_id res chain seq x y z
N MET A 1 9.67 50.68 -55.39
CA MET A 1 9.49 49.45 -54.60
C MET A 1 10.88 48.90 -54.32
N THR A 2 11.22 48.92 -53.04
CA THR A 2 12.55 48.75 -52.44
C THR A 2 12.88 47.28 -52.19
N GLU A 3 14.16 46.97 -51.95
CA GLU A 3 14.72 45.62 -51.78
C GLU A 3 14.11 44.76 -50.65
N GLU A 4 13.14 45.27 -49.89
CA GLU A 4 12.41 44.52 -48.86
C GLU A 4 11.42 43.48 -49.43
N GLU A 5 10.95 43.63 -50.67
CA GLU A 5 9.96 42.69 -51.24
C GLU A 5 10.58 41.41 -51.82
N LYS A 6 11.90 41.37 -52.06
CA LYS A 6 12.58 40.18 -52.63
C LYS A 6 12.98 39.13 -51.59
N ASN A 7 13.09 39.50 -50.30
CA ASN A 7 13.46 38.55 -49.25
C ASN A 7 12.27 37.77 -48.66
N ALA A 8 11.04 38.27 -48.83
CA ALA A 8 9.84 37.55 -48.37
C ALA A 8 9.48 36.35 -49.27
N GLN A 9 9.91 36.35 -50.53
CA GLN A 9 9.59 35.27 -51.49
C GLN A 9 10.61 34.12 -51.49
N ALA A 10 11.77 34.28 -50.85
CA ALA A 10 12.80 33.25 -50.75
C ALA A 10 12.64 32.33 -49.52
N GLN A 11 11.86 32.74 -48.51
CA GLN A 11 11.57 31.92 -47.31
C GLN A 11 10.25 31.13 -47.40
N ALA A 12 9.33 31.48 -48.31
CA ALA A 12 8.06 30.76 -48.46
C ALA A 12 8.13 29.48 -49.31
N ASN A 13 9.24 29.23 -50.01
CA ASN A 13 9.38 28.09 -50.94
C ASN A 13 10.30 26.95 -50.42
N LYS A 14 10.46 26.82 -49.10
CA LYS A 14 11.24 25.71 -48.48
C LYS A 14 10.43 24.78 -47.57
N GLU A 15 9.12 24.90 -47.56
CA GLU A 15 8.24 24.05 -46.75
C GLU A 15 7.20 23.36 -47.64
N ASN A 16 7.62 22.55 -48.62
CA ASN A 16 6.74 21.56 -49.26
C ASN A 16 7.52 20.55 -50.10
N GLU A 17 8.53 19.93 -49.52
CA GLU A 17 8.92 18.57 -49.95
C GLU A 17 8.35 17.60 -48.94
N GLU A 18 7.11 17.18 -49.19
CA GLU A 18 6.52 16.01 -48.54
C GLU A 18 7.39 14.79 -48.90
N ASN A 19 8.25 14.38 -47.97
CA ASN A 19 8.83 13.03 -47.96
C ASN A 19 7.68 12.04 -47.74
N ASP A 20 7.13 11.49 -48.82
CA ASP A 20 6.10 10.43 -48.79
C ASP A 20 6.63 9.10 -48.21
N ASP A 21 7.94 9.01 -47.93
CA ASP A 21 8.63 7.86 -47.34
C ASP A 21 8.52 7.77 -45.80
N LEU A 22 7.93 8.77 -45.12
CA LEU A 22 7.74 8.78 -43.67
C LEU A 22 6.27 9.04 -43.27
N LYS A 23 5.34 8.26 -43.83
CA LYS A 23 4.01 8.13 -43.24
C LYS A 23 4.11 7.40 -41.90
N VAL A 24 4.24 8.16 -40.82
CA VAL A 24 4.10 7.64 -39.46
C VAL A 24 2.63 7.30 -39.24
N VAL A 25 2.26 6.04 -39.44
CA VAL A 25 0.93 5.52 -39.10
C VAL A 25 0.89 5.39 -37.57
N MET A 26 0.16 6.28 -36.90
CA MET A 26 -0.16 6.09 -35.48
C MET A 26 -1.05 4.85 -35.35
N PRO A 27 -0.62 3.80 -34.62
CA PRO A 27 -1.49 2.66 -34.37
C PRO A 27 -2.69 3.13 -33.53
N GLU A 28 -3.86 2.56 -33.80
CA GLU A 28 -5.02 2.78 -32.95
C GLU A 28 -4.70 2.34 -31.52
N ALA A 29 -5.14 3.14 -30.54
CA ALA A 29 -4.90 2.86 -29.14
C ALA A 29 -5.57 1.54 -28.75
N ASN A 30 -4.78 0.46 -28.68
CA ASN A 30 -5.26 -0.83 -28.22
C ASN A 30 -5.40 -0.78 -26.68
N LYS A 31 -6.60 -0.45 -26.21
CA LYS A 31 -6.94 -0.52 -24.78
C LYS A 31 -7.27 -1.97 -24.43
N THR A 32 -6.31 -2.69 -23.88
CA THR A 32 -6.60 -3.95 -23.20
C THR A 32 -7.02 -3.66 -21.76
N THR A 33 -8.13 -4.24 -21.32
CA THR A 33 -8.48 -4.25 -19.89
C THR A 33 -7.49 -5.16 -19.17
N MET A 34 -6.75 -4.60 -18.23
CA MET A 34 -5.95 -5.42 -17.31
C MET A 34 -6.90 -6.33 -16.53
N PRO A 35 -6.59 -7.63 -16.38
CA PRO A 35 -7.38 -8.51 -15.52
C PRO A 35 -7.40 -7.93 -14.10
N GLN A 36 -8.57 -7.96 -13.48
CA GLN A 36 -8.71 -7.56 -12.08
C GLN A 36 -7.89 -8.51 -11.22
N GLU A 37 -7.13 -7.97 -10.28
CA GLU A 37 -6.35 -8.77 -9.34
C GLU A 37 -7.30 -9.55 -8.42
N GLU A 38 -7.14 -10.88 -8.39
CA GLU A 38 -7.86 -11.76 -7.48
C GLU A 38 -7.12 -11.80 -6.13
N PHE A 39 -7.75 -11.28 -5.08
CA PHE A 39 -7.22 -11.36 -3.72
C PHE A 39 -7.40 -12.76 -3.16
N LYS A 40 -6.36 -13.27 -2.49
CA LYS A 40 -6.45 -14.55 -1.77
C LYS A 40 -7.52 -14.46 -0.69
N GLU A 41 -8.29 -15.53 -0.52
CA GLU A 41 -9.18 -15.65 0.62
C GLU A 41 -8.33 -15.79 1.90
N GLN A 42 -8.62 -14.94 2.89
CA GLN A 42 -7.91 -14.89 4.16
C GLN A 42 -8.87 -15.16 5.31
N PRO A 43 -8.41 -15.81 6.40
CA PRO A 43 -9.29 -16.11 7.53
C PRO A 43 -9.74 -14.83 8.24
N ASP A 44 -10.93 -14.86 8.82
CA ASP A 44 -11.57 -13.66 9.36
C ASP A 44 -10.77 -13.01 10.50
N TYR A 45 -10.19 -13.82 11.39
CA TYR A 45 -9.34 -13.29 12.46
C TYR A 45 -8.16 -12.47 11.93
N LEU A 46 -7.59 -12.88 10.78
CA LEU A 46 -6.44 -12.22 10.19
C LEU A 46 -6.83 -10.92 9.50
N LYS A 47 -8.01 -10.88 8.86
CA LYS A 47 -8.61 -9.65 8.33
C LYS A 47 -8.88 -8.63 9.43
N VAL A 48 -9.47 -9.10 10.53
CA VAL A 48 -9.78 -8.26 11.69
C VAL A 48 -8.51 -7.73 12.32
N PHE A 49 -7.50 -8.60 12.54
CA PHE A 49 -6.22 -8.18 13.11
C PHE A 49 -5.49 -7.17 12.21
N ALA A 50 -5.44 -7.39 10.89
CA ALA A 50 -4.83 -6.43 9.97
C ALA A 50 -5.57 -5.09 9.96
N ASN A 51 -6.90 -5.10 10.06
CA ASN A 51 -7.68 -3.87 10.17
C ASN A 51 -7.41 -3.13 11.48
N PHE A 52 -7.32 -3.86 12.59
CA PHE A 52 -6.90 -3.31 13.89
C PHE A 52 -5.51 -2.70 13.81
N TYR A 53 -4.52 -3.47 13.35
CA TYR A 53 -3.14 -3.04 13.20
C TYR A 53 -2.99 -1.75 12.39
N ILE A 54 -3.69 -1.65 11.25
CA ILE A 54 -3.62 -0.43 10.40
C ILE A 54 -4.29 0.76 11.10
N ALA A 55 -5.35 0.53 11.90
CA ALA A 55 -5.95 1.61 12.69
C ALA A 55 -4.98 2.14 13.74
N GLU A 56 -4.35 1.25 14.51
CA GLU A 56 -3.34 1.63 15.50
C GLU A 56 -2.10 2.25 14.85
N PHE A 57 -1.73 1.81 13.64
CA PHE A 57 -0.67 2.44 12.86
C PHE A 57 -0.97 3.91 12.55
N ASP A 58 -2.22 4.23 12.18
CA ASP A 58 -2.64 5.61 11.88
C ASP A 58 -2.57 6.52 13.12
N GLU A 59 -2.65 5.94 14.33
CA GLU A 59 -2.63 6.62 15.63
C GLU A 59 -1.25 6.61 16.31
N ASP A 60 -0.20 6.09 15.63
CA ASP A 60 1.15 5.88 16.19
C ASP A 60 1.16 4.98 17.45
N ASP A 61 0.15 4.12 17.61
CA ASP A 61 -0.15 3.40 18.85
C ASP A 61 0.25 1.91 18.83
N LEU A 62 1.21 1.53 17.99
CA LEU A 62 1.67 0.13 17.88
C LEU A 62 2.70 -0.31 18.94
N GLU A 63 2.86 0.42 20.04
CA GLU A 63 3.89 0.15 21.05
C GLU A 63 3.78 -1.27 21.64
N VAL A 64 2.55 -1.70 22.00
CA VAL A 64 2.29 -3.04 22.55
C VAL A 64 2.66 -4.11 21.55
N ILE A 65 2.18 -4.00 20.31
CA ILE A 65 2.45 -4.97 19.25
C ILE A 65 3.96 -5.08 18.98
N ASN A 66 4.68 -3.96 19.05
CA ASN A 66 6.14 -3.91 18.88
C ASN A 66 6.92 -4.71 19.93
N LEU A 67 6.36 -4.97 21.12
CA LEU A 67 6.98 -5.86 22.11
C LEU A 67 7.06 -7.33 21.65
N TYR A 68 6.26 -7.69 20.66
CA TYR A 68 6.14 -9.04 20.12
C TYR A 68 6.78 -9.19 18.74
N ASP A 69 7.39 -8.14 18.17
CA ASP A 69 8.07 -8.22 16.88
C ASP A 69 9.52 -8.71 16.99
N GLU A 70 9.70 -10.03 16.96
CA GLU A 70 11.05 -10.63 17.02
C GLU A 70 11.77 -10.69 15.67
N ASN A 71 11.03 -10.65 14.56
CA ASN A 71 11.56 -10.89 13.20
C ASN A 71 11.47 -9.66 12.29
N HIS A 72 11.32 -8.46 12.85
CA HIS A 72 11.16 -7.20 12.11
C HIS A 72 9.96 -7.20 11.13
N ASN A 73 8.91 -7.97 11.45
CA ASN A 73 7.69 -8.08 10.66
C ASN A 73 7.00 -6.73 10.51
N MET A 74 7.00 -5.93 11.58
CA MET A 74 6.34 -4.63 11.58
C MET A 74 7.04 -3.64 10.65
N VAL A 75 8.36 -3.77 10.45
CA VAL A 75 9.10 -2.91 9.52
C VAL A 75 8.59 -3.11 8.09
N ASP A 76 8.42 -4.36 7.67
CA ASP A 76 7.92 -4.68 6.33
C ASP A 76 6.47 -4.22 6.14
N ILE A 77 5.60 -4.51 7.11
CA ILE A 77 4.19 -4.10 7.08
C ILE A 77 4.08 -2.56 7.06
N ASN A 78 4.75 -1.88 7.99
CA ASN A 78 4.69 -0.42 8.12
C ASN A 78 5.24 0.28 6.88
N ARG A 79 6.33 -0.25 6.30
CA ARG A 79 6.87 0.27 5.04
C ARG A 79 5.84 0.14 3.92
N TYR A 80 5.12 -0.97 3.84
CA TYR A 80 4.05 -1.12 2.85
C TYR A 80 2.92 -0.12 3.07
N VAL A 81 2.42 0.01 4.30
CA VAL A 81 1.33 0.93 4.66
C VAL A 81 1.74 2.37 4.33
N LEU A 82 2.93 2.81 4.74
CA LEU A 82 3.46 4.14 4.44
C LEU A 82 3.56 4.44 2.95
N ASN A 83 4.13 3.51 2.18
CA ASN A 83 4.28 3.69 0.73
C ASN A 83 2.92 3.74 0.00
N ASN A 84 1.86 3.24 0.63
CA ASN A 84 0.54 3.15 0.06
C ASN A 84 -0.51 3.95 0.84
N ILE A 85 -0.11 4.90 1.69
CA ILE A 85 -0.97 5.63 2.65
C ILE A 85 -2.18 6.33 2.01
N HIS A 86 -2.11 6.64 0.72
CA HIS A 86 -3.22 7.17 -0.08
C HIS A 86 -4.39 6.19 -0.32
N PHE A 87 -4.21 4.90 -0.06
CA PHE A 87 -5.26 3.91 -0.24
C PHE A 87 -6.23 3.92 0.95
N PRO A 88 -7.54 3.70 0.73
CA PRO A 88 -8.47 3.54 1.83
C PRO A 88 -8.10 2.30 2.66
N ARG A 89 -8.32 2.35 3.98
CA ARG A 89 -7.97 1.28 4.93
C ARG A 89 -8.39 -0.11 4.45
N LYS A 90 -9.61 -0.26 3.96
CA LYS A 90 -10.09 -1.55 3.41
C LYS A 90 -9.17 -2.11 2.32
N LYS A 91 -8.72 -1.26 1.40
CA LYS A 91 -7.80 -1.66 0.33
C LYS A 91 -6.41 -1.97 0.87
N LEU A 92 -5.95 -1.23 1.88
CA LEU A 92 -4.70 -1.55 2.56
C LEU A 92 -4.75 -2.93 3.21
N VAL A 93 -5.83 -3.27 3.92
CA VAL A 93 -6.05 -4.61 4.51
C VAL A 93 -5.94 -5.70 3.44
N ASP A 94 -6.69 -5.57 2.34
CA ASP A 94 -6.67 -6.55 1.24
C ASP A 94 -5.24 -6.75 0.69
N HIS A 95 -4.52 -5.64 0.50
CA HIS A 95 -3.17 -5.65 -0.05
C HIS A 95 -2.12 -6.20 0.92
N VAL A 96 -2.10 -5.77 2.18
CA VAL A 96 -1.12 -6.27 3.15
C VAL A 96 -1.33 -7.76 3.40
N LEU A 97 -2.57 -8.26 3.35
CA LEU A 97 -2.83 -9.68 3.46
C LEU A 97 -2.55 -10.46 2.16
N GLN A 98 -2.48 -9.79 1.01
CA GLN A 98 -2.06 -10.45 -0.23
C GLN A 98 -0.56 -10.75 -0.23
N TYR A 99 0.24 -9.82 0.29
CA TYR A 99 1.70 -9.78 0.15
C TYR A 99 2.48 -10.02 1.45
N HIS A 100 1.89 -9.74 2.61
CA HIS A 100 2.54 -9.73 3.93
C HIS A 100 1.75 -10.54 4.98
N ASP A 101 0.91 -11.49 4.58
CA ASP A 101 0.15 -12.31 5.53
C ASP A 101 1.04 -13.14 6.46
N TYR A 102 2.19 -13.61 5.96
CA TYR A 102 3.19 -14.32 6.76
C TYR A 102 3.73 -13.45 7.90
N ASN A 103 3.93 -12.15 7.67
CA ASN A 103 4.41 -11.23 8.71
C ASN A 103 3.37 -11.10 9.84
N PHE A 104 2.08 -10.96 9.49
CA PHE A 104 1.00 -10.95 10.48
C PHE A 104 0.89 -12.27 11.23
N LYS A 105 1.01 -13.41 10.53
CA LYS A 105 0.95 -14.75 11.15
C LYS A 105 2.11 -14.97 12.12
N ASP A 106 3.31 -14.54 11.78
CA ASP A 106 4.47 -14.62 12.68
C ASP A 106 4.27 -13.74 13.93
N LEU A 107 3.80 -12.49 13.77
CA LEU A 107 3.47 -11.62 14.90
C LEU A 107 2.44 -12.26 15.82
N LEU A 108 1.32 -12.73 15.26
CA LEU A 108 0.24 -13.37 16.00
C LEU A 108 0.71 -14.63 16.73
N LYS A 109 1.60 -15.42 16.11
CA LYS A 109 2.20 -16.60 16.74
C LYS A 109 3.05 -16.21 17.94
N THR A 110 3.91 -15.20 17.82
CA THR A 110 4.71 -14.72 18.96
C THR A 110 3.83 -14.16 20.08
N MET A 111 2.75 -13.45 19.74
CA MET A 111 1.77 -12.97 20.71
C MET A 111 1.07 -14.12 21.44
N GLU A 112 0.65 -15.16 20.72
CA GLU A 112 0.04 -16.38 21.28
C GLU A 112 1.02 -17.08 22.24
N GLU A 113 2.27 -17.30 21.81
CA GLU A 113 3.29 -17.97 22.61
C GLU A 113 3.62 -17.21 23.91
N LYS A 114 3.66 -15.88 23.86
CA LYS A 114 4.06 -15.04 25.01
C LYS A 114 2.91 -14.67 25.95
N THR A 115 1.69 -14.54 25.43
CA THR A 115 0.56 -14.02 26.21
C THR A 115 -0.57 -15.03 26.39
N GLY A 116 -0.59 -16.10 25.61
CA GLY A 116 -1.71 -17.05 25.55
C GLY A 116 -2.96 -16.49 24.86
N VAL A 117 -2.87 -15.33 24.19
CA VAL A 117 -3.95 -14.84 23.33
C VAL A 117 -4.22 -15.86 22.24
N LYS A 118 -5.49 -16.00 21.86
CA LYS A 118 -5.92 -16.91 20.79
C LYS A 118 -6.44 -16.10 19.61
N PRO A 119 -5.60 -15.80 18.61
CA PRO A 119 -6.00 -14.94 17.50
C PRO A 119 -7.28 -15.42 16.80
N GLU A 120 -7.45 -16.74 16.65
CA GLU A 120 -8.62 -17.35 16.01
C GLU A 120 -9.96 -17.05 16.72
N GLU A 121 -9.93 -16.71 18.01
CA GLU A 121 -11.11 -16.31 18.78
C GLU A 121 -11.36 -14.78 18.74
N MET A 122 -10.41 -13.99 18.20
CA MET A 122 -10.43 -12.53 18.16
C MET A 122 -11.04 -12.01 16.85
N LEU A 123 -12.36 -12.16 16.73
CA LEU A 123 -13.13 -11.91 15.50
C LEU A 123 -13.70 -10.49 15.36
N THR A 124 -13.35 -9.57 16.26
CA THR A 124 -13.83 -8.18 16.25
C THR A 124 -12.70 -7.20 16.53
N TYR A 125 -12.85 -5.95 16.10
CA TYR A 125 -11.89 -4.89 16.39
C TYR A 125 -11.79 -4.66 17.91
N GLU A 126 -12.95 -4.57 18.56
CA GLU A 126 -13.10 -4.28 19.98
C GLU A 126 -12.45 -5.36 20.87
N ALA A 127 -12.38 -6.61 20.38
CA ALA A 127 -11.64 -7.66 21.07
C ALA A 127 -10.13 -7.36 21.08
N TRP A 128 -9.56 -6.92 19.95
CA TRP A 128 -8.14 -6.56 19.85
C TRP A 128 -7.81 -5.29 20.61
N GLU A 129 -8.65 -4.25 20.50
CA GLU A 129 -8.54 -3.01 21.27
C GLU A 129 -8.49 -3.31 22.78
N LYS A 130 -9.45 -4.09 23.28
CA LYS A 130 -9.47 -4.50 24.68
C LYS A 130 -8.21 -5.27 25.09
N TRP A 131 -7.75 -6.19 24.25
CA TRP A 131 -6.54 -6.96 24.53
C TRP A 131 -5.30 -6.05 24.58
N ASP A 132 -5.21 -5.07 23.69
CA ASP A 132 -4.12 -4.11 23.62
C ASP A 132 -4.06 -3.25 24.88
N GLU A 133 -5.21 -2.68 25.27
CA GLU A 133 -5.37 -1.95 26.53
C GLU A 133 -4.94 -2.82 27.74
N ASP A 134 -5.42 -4.06 27.80
CA ASP A 134 -5.08 -5.01 28.88
C ASP A 134 -3.57 -5.30 28.89
N GLN A 135 -2.86 -5.33 27.76
CA GLN A 135 -1.40 -5.45 27.73
C GLN A 135 -0.71 -4.17 28.20
N ARG A 136 -1.18 -2.97 27.80
CA ARG A 136 -0.59 -1.68 28.23
C ARG A 136 -0.53 -1.56 29.74
N THR A 137 -1.59 -1.99 30.43
CA THR A 137 -1.63 -1.94 31.91
C THR A 137 -0.56 -2.81 32.60
N LYS A 138 0.00 -3.80 31.89
CA LYS A 138 1.04 -4.70 32.42
C LYS A 138 2.45 -4.18 32.16
N ILE A 139 2.61 -3.19 31.28
CA ILE A 139 3.90 -2.57 31.00
C ILE A 139 4.22 -1.65 32.18
N PRO A 140 5.34 -1.86 32.90
CA PRO A 140 5.72 -0.96 33.99
C PRO A 140 5.90 0.46 33.45
N SER A 141 5.08 1.40 33.92
CA SER A 141 5.26 2.81 33.59
C SER A 141 6.62 3.27 34.13
N SER A 142 7.52 3.72 33.26
CA SER A 142 8.86 4.20 33.64
C SER A 142 8.87 5.56 34.36
N LEU A 143 7.70 6.08 34.76
CA LEU A 143 7.58 7.30 35.54
C LEU A 143 7.41 6.96 37.03
N SER A 144 8.56 6.78 37.70
CA SER A 144 8.74 6.97 39.15
C SER A 144 9.69 8.13 39.39
#